data_AF-A0A6B3FDY5-F1
#
_entry.id   AF-A0A6B3FDY5-F1
#
_cell.length_a   1.000
_cell.length_b   1.000
_cell.length_c   1.000
_cell.angle_alpha   90.00
_cell.angle_beta   90.00
_cell.angle_gamma   90.00
#
_symmetry.space_group_name_H-M   'P 1'
#
loop_
_entity.id
_entity.type
_entity.pdbx_description
1 polymer ?
#
loop_
_entity_poly.entity_id
_entity_poly.type
_entity_poly.pdbx_seq_one_letter_code
_entity_poly.pdbx_strand_id
1 'polypeptide(L)'
;LIEWLTAPEQQAKVFQKQGNFPSSTGAIETIAGAKDEYFSGAPIGQIFGDAAKESPVQVLGVHDQNVMQQITNALSEVERKGTSSDKAWGTAKKGVDNVIG
;
A
#
# COMPACT_ATOMS: atom_id res chain seq x y z
N LEU A 1 9.65 13.42 19.62
CA LEU A 1 8.48 12.52 19.78
C LEU A 1 8.27 11.64 18.55
N ILE A 2 8.11 12.21 17.34
CA ILE A 2 7.92 11.41 16.11
C ILE A 2 9.04 10.38 15.92
N GLU A 3 10.31 10.80 16.02
CA GLU A 3 11.46 9.89 15.93
C GLU A 3 11.38 8.69 16.88
N TRP A 4 10.92 8.94 18.12
CA TRP A 4 10.74 7.87 19.10
C TRP A 4 9.60 6.94 18.70
N LEU A 5 8.43 7.50 18.34
CA LEU A 5 7.26 6.71 17.92
C LEU A 5 7.55 5.86 16.67
N THR A 6 8.40 6.33 15.77
CA THR A 6 8.77 5.63 14.54
C THR A 6 10.08 4.84 14.65
N ALA A 7 10.71 4.78 15.82
CA ALA A 7 11.93 4.00 16.03
C ALA A 7 11.67 2.50 15.82
N PRO A 8 12.65 1.72 15.33
CA PRO A 8 12.47 0.30 15.02
C PRO A 8 11.85 -0.51 16.17
N GLU A 9 12.32 -0.27 17.39
CA GLU A 9 11.83 -0.93 18.59
C GLU A 9 10.34 -0.64 18.85
N GLN A 10 9.90 0.61 18.65
CA GLN A 10 8.49 0.96 18.85
C GLN A 10 7.61 0.37 17.74
N GLN A 11 8.07 0.38 16.49
CA GLN A 11 7.33 -0.25 15.40
C GLN A 11 7.18 -1.77 15.61
N ALA A 12 8.22 -2.47 16.07
CA ALA A 12 8.15 -3.89 16.40
C ALA A 12 7.15 -4.18 17.55
N LYS A 13 7.10 -3.32 18.58
CA LYS A 13 6.09 -3.42 19.65
C LYS A 13 4.67 -3.21 19.13
N VAL A 14 4.47 -2.27 18.22
CA VAL A 14 3.15 -2.04 17.61
C VAL A 14 2.74 -3.24 16.75
N PHE A 15 3.66 -3.81 15.96
CA PHE A 15 3.40 -5.04 15.20
C PHE A 15 2.94 -6.17 16.12
N GLN A 16 3.66 -6.45 17.21
CA GLN A 16 3.29 -7.50 18.15
C GLN A 16 1.93 -7.28 18.81
N LYS A 17 1.53 -6.02 19.02
CA LYS A 17 0.28 -5.67 19.71
C LYS A 17 -0.92 -5.58 18.78
N GLN A 18 -0.75 -5.11 17.55
CA GLN A 18 -1.83 -4.70 16.65
C GLN A 18 -1.69 -5.22 15.21
N GLY A 19 -0.58 -5.87 14.87
CA GLY A 19 -0.34 -6.40 13.52
C GLY A 19 0.06 -5.37 12.47
N ASN A 20 0.22 -4.08 12.82
CA ASN A 20 0.70 -3.08 11.87
C ASN A 20 2.12 -3.43 11.42
N PHE A 21 2.27 -3.74 10.14
CA PHE A 21 3.57 -4.09 9.58
C PHE A 21 4.50 -2.86 9.61
N PRO A 22 5.74 -3.00 10.09
CA PRO A 22 6.68 -1.90 10.19
C PRO A 22 7.14 -1.42 8.80
N SER A 23 7.43 -0.13 8.68
CA SER A 23 8.10 0.46 7.51
C SER A 23 9.60 0.62 7.69
N SER A 24 10.10 0.52 8.92
CA SER A 24 11.54 0.52 9.22
C SER A 24 12.16 -0.85 8.92
N THR A 25 13.21 -0.87 8.09
CA THR A 25 13.95 -2.10 7.75
C THR A 25 14.47 -2.83 8.98
N GLY A 26 15.01 -2.10 9.97
CA GLY A 26 15.48 -2.70 11.22
C GLY A 26 14.35 -3.38 12.01
N ALA A 27 13.13 -2.82 11.99
CA ALA A 27 11.98 -3.47 12.64
C ALA A 27 11.50 -4.70 11.86
N ILE A 28 11.44 -4.61 10.52
CA ILE A 28 11.10 -5.73 9.63
C ILE A 28 12.01 -6.94 9.92
N GLU A 29 13.32 -6.71 10.05
CA GLU A 29 14.28 -7.77 10.40
C GLU A 29 13.96 -8.43 11.75
N THR A 30 13.61 -7.66 12.77
CA THR A 30 13.30 -8.22 14.11
C THR A 30 12.03 -9.07 14.15
N ILE A 31 11.09 -8.86 13.22
CA ILE A 31 9.82 -9.59 13.18
C ILE A 31 9.78 -10.72 12.15
N ALA A 32 10.89 -10.99 11.43
CA ALA A 32 10.92 -11.96 10.34
C ALA A 32 10.47 -13.38 10.74
N GLY A 33 10.66 -13.76 12.01
CA GLY A 33 10.22 -15.05 12.56
C GLY A 33 8.73 -15.12 12.94
N ALA A 34 7.96 -14.04 12.77
CA ALA A 34 6.56 -14.00 13.17
C ALA A 34 5.71 -14.98 12.35
N LYS A 35 4.87 -15.74 13.05
CA LYS A 35 3.89 -16.66 12.48
C LYS A 35 2.49 -16.28 12.93
N ASP A 36 1.51 -16.61 12.10
CA ASP A 36 0.10 -16.33 12.39
C ASP A 36 -0.72 -17.63 12.46
N GLU A 37 -1.33 -17.89 13.61
CA GLU A 37 -2.12 -19.10 13.84
C GLU A 37 -3.44 -19.11 13.07
N TYR A 38 -4.07 -17.94 12.88
CA TYR A 38 -5.30 -17.82 12.09
C TYR A 38 -5.04 -18.24 10.64
N PHE A 39 -3.87 -17.88 10.11
CA PHE A 39 -3.37 -18.35 8.81
C PHE A 39 -2.60 -19.68 8.89
N SER A 40 -3.03 -20.62 9.75
CA SER A 40 -2.47 -21.98 9.83
C SER A 40 -0.95 -22.04 10.10
N GLY A 41 -0.43 -21.10 10.89
CA GLY A 41 0.99 -21.00 11.21
C GLY A 41 1.85 -20.41 10.09
N ALA A 42 1.25 -19.67 9.15
CA ALA A 42 1.97 -19.02 8.06
C ALA A 42 3.08 -18.09 8.58
N PRO A 43 4.27 -18.07 7.96
CA PRO A 43 5.39 -17.21 8.34
C PRO A 43 5.18 -15.77 7.84
N ILE A 44 4.21 -15.07 8.43
CA ILE A 44 3.80 -13.72 8.01
C ILE A 44 4.94 -12.70 8.07
N GLY A 45 5.88 -12.84 9.02
CA GLY A 45 7.05 -11.97 9.13
C GLY A 45 7.95 -12.04 7.90
N GLN A 46 8.16 -13.25 7.39
CA GLN A 46 8.92 -13.47 6.16
C GLN A 46 8.14 -13.04 4.92
N ILE A 47 6.87 -13.45 4.80
CA ILE A 47 6.03 -13.15 3.62
C ILE A 47 5.92 -11.64 3.39
N PHE A 48 5.53 -10.87 4.43
CA PHE A 48 5.40 -9.43 4.29
C PHE A 48 6.75 -8.72 4.27
N GLY A 49 7.79 -9.28 4.90
CA GLY A 49 9.15 -8.76 4.82
C GLY A 49 9.74 -8.85 3.43
N ASP A 50 9.52 -9.96 2.72
CA ASP A 50 9.97 -10.14 1.34
C ASP A 50 9.16 -9.26 0.39
N ALA A 51 7.83 -9.17 0.57
CA ALA A 51 6.99 -8.23 -0.18
C ALA A 51 7.43 -6.77 -0.01
N ALA A 52 7.86 -6.37 1.19
CA ALA A 52 8.39 -5.03 1.44
C ALA A 52 9.71 -4.76 0.70
N LYS A 53 10.60 -5.76 0.56
CA LYS A 53 11.85 -5.64 -0.19
C LYS A 53 11.62 -5.51 -1.70
N GLU A 54 10.60 -6.19 -2.22
CA GLU A 54 10.25 -6.17 -3.64
C GLU A 54 9.41 -4.96 -4.03
N SER A 55 8.86 -4.23 -3.05
CA SER A 55 8.00 -3.09 -3.30
C SER A 55 8.77 -1.95 -4.00
N PRO A 56 8.30 -1.47 -5.17
CA PRO A 56 8.94 -0.35 -5.84
C PRO A 56 8.72 0.94 -5.06
N VAL A 57 9.68 1.86 -5.14
CA VAL A 57 9.49 3.20 -4.60
C VAL A 57 8.44 3.93 -5.44
N GLN A 58 7.36 4.37 -4.79
CA GLN A 58 6.34 5.20 -5.41
C GLN A 58 6.66 6.68 -5.20
N VAL A 59 6.82 7.43 -6.30
CA VAL A 59 6.99 8.88 -6.26
C VAL A 59 5.62 9.55 -6.36
N LEU A 60 5.25 10.32 -5.33
CA LEU A 60 3.98 11.04 -5.29
C LEU A 60 4.19 12.49 -5.76
N GLY A 61 3.48 12.86 -6.83
CA GLY A 61 3.47 14.23 -7.35
C GLY A 61 2.42 15.12 -6.66
N VAL A 62 2.47 16.42 -6.93
CA VAL A 62 1.54 17.41 -6.36
C VAL A 62 0.06 17.15 -6.67
N HIS A 63 -0.21 16.38 -7.74
CA HIS A 63 -1.56 16.00 -8.17
C HIS A 63 -1.89 14.52 -7.94
N ASP A 64 -1.09 13.78 -7.14
CA ASP A 64 -1.26 12.33 -6.92
C ASP A 64 -2.71 11.95 -6.57
N GLN A 65 -3.32 12.64 -5.61
CA GLN A 65 -4.70 12.38 -5.20
C GLN A 65 -5.72 12.66 -6.30
N ASN A 66 -5.50 13.70 -7.11
CA ASN A 66 -6.38 14.01 -8.24
C ASN A 66 -6.30 12.92 -9.30
N VAL A 67 -5.09 12.44 -9.61
CA VAL A 67 -4.86 11.34 -10.56
C VAL A 67 -5.51 10.05 -10.05
N MET A 68 -5.29 9.69 -8.78
CA MET A 68 -5.90 8.54 -8.12
C MET A 68 -7.44 8.57 -8.21
N GLN A 69 -8.05 9.74 -8.02
CA GLN A 69 -9.50 9.89 -8.11
C GLN A 69 -10.02 9.59 -9.53
N GLN A 70 -9.33 10.04 -10.59
CA GLN A 70 -9.76 9.78 -11.97
C GLN A 70 -9.68 8.29 -12.32
N ILE A 71 -8.62 7.61 -11.87
CA ILE A 71 -8.45 6.17 -12.06
C ILE A 71 -9.54 5.38 -11.30
N THR A 72 -9.78 5.73 -10.04
CA THR A 72 -10.81 5.07 -9.20
C THR A 72 -12.23 5.30 -9.73
N ASN A 73 -12.52 6.49 -10.25
CA ASN A 73 -13.80 6.78 -10.90
C ASN A 73 -14.01 5.89 -12.12
N ALA A 74 -13.01 5.77 -12.99
CA ALA A 74 -13.07 4.90 -14.16
C ALA A 74 -13.25 3.43 -13.78
N LEU A 75 -12.54 2.94 -12.76
CA LEU A 75 -12.73 1.59 -12.24
C LEU A 75 -14.18 1.36 -11.75
N SER A 76 -14.76 2.36 -11.08
CA SER A 76 -16.16 2.31 -10.65
C SER A 76 -17.14 2.26 -11.82
N GLU A 77 -16.80 2.85 -12.98
CA GLU A 77 -17.63 2.74 -14.19
C GLU A 77 -17.61 1.34 -14.80
N VAL A 78 -16.47 0.65 -14.72
CA VAL A 78 -16.36 -0.75 -15.13
C VAL A 78 -17.26 -1.60 -14.25
N GLU A 79 -17.09 -1.50 -12.93
CA GLU A 79 -17.82 -2.30 -11.95
C GLU A 79 -19.33 -2.04 -11.98
N ARG A 80 -19.75 -0.77 -11.94
CA ARG A 80 -21.15 -0.41 -11.68
C ARG A 80 -21.98 -0.17 -12.93
N LYS A 81 -21.34 0.26 -14.02
CA LYS A 81 -22.03 0.63 -15.28
C LYS A 81 -21.75 -0.36 -16.41
N GLY A 82 -20.87 -1.36 -16.20
CA GLY A 82 -20.46 -2.30 -17.24
C GLY A 82 -19.66 -1.65 -18.37
N THR A 83 -19.00 -0.52 -18.10
CA THR A 83 -18.14 0.14 -19.10
C THR A 83 -16.96 -0.78 -19.41
N SER A 84 -16.61 -0.95 -20.70
CA SER A 84 -15.42 -1.75 -21.04
C SER A 84 -14.15 -1.13 -20.43
N SER A 85 -13.20 -1.98 -20.04
CA SER A 85 -11.92 -1.56 -19.45
C SER A 85 -11.20 -0.53 -20.32
N ASP A 86 -11.16 -0.74 -21.64
CA ASP A 86 -10.48 0.16 -22.57
C ASP A 86 -11.13 1.54 -22.63
N LYS A 87 -12.47 1.59 -22.60
CA LYS A 87 -13.22 2.84 -22.61
C LYS A 87 -13.03 3.58 -21.28
N ALA A 88 -13.15 2.88 -20.16
CA ALA A 88 -12.93 3.44 -18.83
C ALA A 88 -11.50 3.97 -18.68
N TRP A 89 -10.50 3.24 -19.18
CA TRP A 89 -9.11 3.70 -19.22
C TRP A 89 -8.93 4.96 -20.07
N GLY A 90 -9.61 5.02 -21.22
CA GLY A 90 -9.68 6.23 -22.04
C GLY A 90 -10.25 7.44 -21.28
N THR A 91 -11.32 7.23 -20.52
CA THR A 91 -11.93 8.25 -19.64
C THR A 91 -10.95 8.68 -18.55
N ALA A 92 -10.28 7.73 -17.87
CA ALA A 92 -9.30 8.01 -16.82
C ALA A 92 -8.18 8.92 -17.35
N LYS A 93 -7.58 8.57 -18.50
CA LYS A 93 -6.50 9.38 -19.10
C LYS A 93 -6.93 10.81 -19.38
N LYS A 94 -8.10 11.01 -20.00
CA LYS A 94 -8.66 12.36 -20.24
C LYS A 94 -8.91 13.12 -18.94
N GLY A 95 -9.42 12.42 -17.93
CA GLY A 95 -9.63 12.99 -16.60
C GLY A 95 -8.32 13.43 -15.97
N VAL A 96 -7.28 12.59 -16.05
CA VAL A 96 -5.92 12.89 -15.58
C VAL A 96 -5.37 14.13 -16.28
N ASP A 97 -5.42 14.19 -17.62
CA ASP A 97 -4.95 15.33 -18.40
C ASP A 97 -5.63 16.64 -17.93
N ASN A 98 -6.95 16.60 -17.71
CA ASN A 98 -7.71 17.78 -17.27
C ASN A 98 -7.34 18.27 -15.86
N VAL A 99 -6.94 17.38 -14.94
CA VAL A 99 -6.66 17.77 -13.54
C VAL A 99 -5.20 18.14 -13.31
N ILE A 100 -4.31 17.83 -14.25
CA ILE A 100 -2.89 18.19 -14.17
C ILE A 100 -2.55 19.42 -15.02
N GLY A 101 -3.41 19.81 -15.98
CA GLY A 101 -3.25 21.00 -16.81
C GLY A 101 -2.62 20.70 -18.17
#